data_AF-A0A2V3IYP2-F1
#
_entry.id   AF-A0A2V3IYP2-F1
#
_cell.length_a   1.000
_cell.length_b   1.000
_cell.length_c   1.000
_cell.angle_alpha   90.00
_cell.angle_beta   90.00
_cell.angle_gamma   90.00
#
_symmetry.space_group_name_H-M   'P 1'
#
loop_
_entity.id
_entity.type
_entity.pdbx_description
1 polymer ?
#
loop_
_entity_poly.entity_id
_entity_poly.type
_entity_poly.pdbx_seq_one_letter_code
_entity_poly.pdbx_strand_id
1 'polypeptide(L)'
;MMKWAVRSSEVFFVIIGLVLVSDLFLVAESACSKYFPIHQILDSPNKVQTFDDTDGFREIKAVQYDVNNCKENSQNPTGKQFAGNYTLIGHESLLTDDECLVKQNDGKMYYNSMQAIVISANGWTFQPIRIDLDDIDAEPGVLSSDGWKESMAIFGMRGSDIVRPSLKFYNRSLLVAQNYTVIQSNLQQLGLSLNGEHMVPGGHYASDEMVNCPFGKDNKESERCRMTASFNLPIDTLVVMYAVLQKSKTETRAASFISEVIVNCGCRCSQIDVGSRKLLAPIPGVDGECVQKESTAPRTVCDVLGSTWCTKAEIASYTASGETLPNGNCPCTKGKGHRVSVDSPFQPRNDFILNTV
;
A
#
# COMPACT_ATOMS: atom_id res chain seq x y z
N MET A 1 78.18 44.12 -10.63
CA MET A 1 77.74 43.65 -9.30
C MET A 1 76.73 42.53 -9.55
N MET A 2 77.07 41.25 -9.29
CA MET A 2 76.60 40.49 -8.10
C MET A 2 75.11 40.76 -7.78
N LYS A 3 74.17 39.81 -7.66
CA LYS A 3 74.16 38.35 -7.49
C LYS A 3 72.71 37.83 -7.70
N TRP A 4 72.57 36.62 -8.28
CA TRP A 4 71.66 35.50 -7.90
C TRP A 4 70.12 35.66 -8.07
N ALA A 5 69.47 34.90 -8.98
CA ALA A 5 68.98 33.50 -8.83
C ALA A 5 67.56 33.46 -8.21
N VAL A 6 66.54 32.68 -8.61
CA VAL A 6 66.44 31.49 -9.49
C VAL A 6 64.93 31.20 -9.72
N ARG A 7 64.60 30.70 -10.93
CA ARG A 7 63.52 29.74 -11.33
C ARG A 7 62.04 30.03 -10.98
N SER A 8 61.19 30.25 -11.99
CA SER A 8 60.50 29.25 -12.85
C SER A 8 59.41 28.46 -12.14
N SER A 9 58.15 28.72 -12.46
CA SER A 9 57.23 27.71 -13.04
C SER A 9 55.91 28.39 -13.43
N GLU A 10 55.57 28.28 -14.70
CA GLU A 10 54.21 28.40 -15.20
C GLU A 10 53.33 27.42 -14.44
N VAL A 11 52.20 27.88 -13.90
CA VAL A 11 51.12 26.99 -13.46
C VAL A 11 49.91 27.33 -14.31
N PHE A 12 49.65 26.45 -15.26
CA PHE A 12 48.40 26.35 -16.00
C PHE A 12 47.23 26.22 -15.02
N PHE A 13 46.26 27.12 -15.10
CA PHE A 13 44.94 26.91 -14.55
C PHE A 13 44.25 25.82 -15.38
N VAL A 14 44.24 24.58 -14.88
CA VAL A 14 43.31 23.56 -15.37
C VAL A 14 42.10 23.54 -14.44
N ILE A 15 41.00 24.06 -14.96
CA ILE A 15 39.66 23.93 -14.39
C ILE A 15 39.31 22.42 -14.39
N ILE A 16 39.25 21.79 -13.22
CA ILE A 16 38.52 20.54 -13.06
C ILE A 16 37.26 20.88 -12.28
N GLY A 17 36.16 21.04 -13.03
CA GLY A 17 34.83 21.17 -12.48
C GLY A 17 34.47 19.89 -11.73
N LEU A 18 34.48 19.97 -10.40
CA LEU A 18 33.76 19.01 -9.57
C LEU A 18 32.29 19.44 -9.60
N VAL A 19 31.51 18.86 -10.50
CA VAL A 19 30.06 19.00 -10.45
C VAL A 19 29.59 18.18 -9.25
N LEU A 20 29.33 18.87 -8.13
CA LEU A 20 28.52 18.37 -7.04
C LEU A 20 27.10 18.13 -7.57
N VAL A 21 26.82 16.91 -8.07
CA VAL A 21 25.45 16.44 -8.28
C VAL A 21 25.00 15.72 -7.01
N SER A 22 24.95 16.42 -5.89
CA SER A 22 24.41 15.87 -4.64
C SER A 22 22.93 16.23 -4.41
N ASP A 23 22.33 17.18 -5.14
CA ASP A 23 21.02 17.73 -4.74
C ASP A 23 20.00 17.93 -5.89
N LEU A 24 19.87 16.97 -6.80
CA LEU A 24 18.77 16.94 -7.80
C LEU A 24 17.81 15.75 -7.65
N PHE A 25 17.79 15.08 -6.49
CA PHE A 25 16.86 13.95 -6.24
C PHE A 25 15.73 14.27 -5.26
N LEU A 26 15.63 15.50 -4.77
CA LEU A 26 14.36 16.01 -4.25
C LEU A 26 13.63 16.67 -5.41
N VAL A 27 12.31 16.49 -5.46
CA VAL A 27 11.36 17.09 -6.41
C VAL A 27 11.19 16.33 -7.73
N ALA A 28 10.65 15.11 -7.62
CA ALA A 28 9.61 14.62 -8.54
C ALA A 28 8.74 13.48 -7.93
N GLU A 29 8.60 13.39 -6.61
CA GLU A 29 7.27 13.01 -6.10
C GLU A 29 6.42 14.26 -6.32
N SER A 30 5.94 14.46 -7.54
CA SER A 30 4.87 15.43 -7.73
C SER A 30 3.71 14.96 -6.86
N ALA A 31 3.01 15.91 -6.24
CA ALA A 31 1.84 15.70 -5.39
C ALA A 31 0.63 15.16 -6.17
N CYS A 32 0.85 14.17 -7.03
CA CYS A 32 -0.16 13.46 -7.76
C CYS A 32 -0.55 12.23 -6.94
N SER A 33 -1.80 12.22 -6.51
CA SER A 33 -2.47 11.02 -6.02
C SER A 33 -3.50 10.61 -7.06
N LYS A 34 -3.60 9.31 -7.34
CA LYS A 34 -4.75 8.75 -8.05
C LYS A 34 -5.75 8.23 -7.02
N TYR A 35 -7.01 8.39 -7.36
CA TYR A 35 -8.15 8.01 -6.53
C TYR A 35 -8.90 6.92 -7.28
N PHE A 36 -9.16 5.81 -6.61
CA PHE A 36 -9.90 4.69 -7.18
C PHE A 36 -11.15 4.42 -6.34
N PRO A 37 -12.29 5.06 -6.67
CA PRO A 37 -13.56 4.74 -6.02
C PRO A 37 -13.93 3.28 -6.34
N ILE A 38 -14.04 2.46 -5.30
CA ILE A 38 -14.13 0.99 -5.48
C ILE A 38 -15.41 0.60 -6.23
N HIS A 39 -16.52 1.30 -5.94
CA HIS A 39 -17.80 1.09 -6.62
C HIS A 39 -17.70 1.39 -8.12
N GLN A 40 -16.87 2.34 -8.56
CA GLN A 40 -16.71 2.62 -10.00
C GLN A 40 -16.00 1.49 -10.72
N ILE A 41 -15.06 0.81 -10.06
CA ILE A 41 -14.42 -0.41 -10.59
C ILE A 41 -15.46 -1.54 -10.64
N LEU A 42 -16.28 -1.68 -9.59
CA LEU A 42 -17.33 -2.69 -9.55
C LEU A 42 -18.47 -2.38 -10.54
N ASP A 43 -18.72 -1.15 -10.93
CA ASP A 43 -19.75 -0.79 -11.91
C ASP A 43 -19.24 -0.84 -13.35
N SER A 44 -17.93 -0.94 -13.55
CA SER A 44 -17.34 -0.96 -14.88
C SER A 44 -17.57 -2.30 -15.61
N PRO A 45 -17.47 -2.32 -16.96
CA PRO A 45 -17.54 -3.55 -17.73
C PRO A 45 -16.55 -4.60 -17.24
N ASN A 46 -17.02 -5.83 -17.02
CA ASN A 46 -16.25 -6.96 -16.48
C ASN A 46 -15.62 -6.68 -15.10
N LYS A 47 -16.08 -5.64 -14.40
CA LYS A 47 -15.53 -5.18 -13.12
C LYS A 47 -14.07 -4.71 -13.22
N VAL A 48 -13.64 -4.31 -14.43
CA VAL A 48 -12.28 -3.85 -14.72
C VAL A 48 -12.29 -2.37 -15.05
N GLN A 49 -11.51 -1.59 -14.34
CA GLN A 49 -11.28 -0.18 -14.65
C GLN A 49 -9.90 -0.01 -15.28
N THR A 50 -9.90 0.70 -16.41
CA THR A 50 -8.68 1.04 -17.13
C THR A 50 -8.28 2.48 -16.81
N PHE A 51 -7.00 2.68 -16.52
CA PHE A 51 -6.39 3.99 -16.37
C PHE A 51 -5.63 4.35 -17.63
N ASP A 52 -6.04 5.46 -18.23
CA ASP A 52 -5.30 6.12 -19.30
C ASP A 52 -4.05 6.78 -18.69
N ASP A 53 -2.95 6.05 -18.76
CA ASP A 53 -1.61 6.56 -18.50
C ASP A 53 -0.93 6.83 -19.85
N THR A 54 -0.09 7.86 -19.93
CA THR A 54 0.62 8.31 -21.14
C THR A 54 1.43 7.24 -21.91
N ASP A 55 1.66 6.05 -21.34
CA ASP A 55 2.39 4.93 -21.99
C ASP A 55 1.55 3.65 -22.16
N GLY A 56 0.23 3.69 -21.90
CA GLY A 56 -0.67 2.55 -22.09
C GLY A 56 -1.76 2.44 -21.02
N PHE A 57 -2.59 1.41 -21.19
CA PHE A 57 -3.73 1.10 -20.34
C PHE A 57 -3.31 0.22 -19.16
N ARG A 58 -3.56 0.67 -17.92
CA ARG A 58 -3.45 -0.18 -16.73
C ARG A 58 -4.81 -0.58 -16.24
N GLU A 59 -4.94 -1.83 -15.85
CA GLU A 59 -6.20 -2.39 -15.41
C GLU A 59 -6.14 -2.73 -13.93
N ILE A 60 -7.22 -2.40 -13.23
CA ILE A 60 -7.56 -2.97 -11.93
C ILE A 60 -8.92 -3.64 -12.02
N LYS A 61 -9.08 -4.72 -11.28
CA LYS A 61 -10.33 -5.46 -11.17
C LYS A 61 -10.78 -5.45 -9.73
N ALA A 62 -12.08 -5.25 -9.50
CA ALA A 62 -12.68 -5.45 -8.19
C ALA A 62 -13.69 -6.60 -8.25
N VAL A 63 -13.74 -7.44 -7.22
CA VAL A 63 -14.71 -8.54 -7.12
C VAL A 63 -15.24 -8.57 -5.69
N GLN A 64 -16.56 -8.68 -5.55
CA GLN A 64 -17.23 -8.89 -4.27
C GLN A 64 -17.39 -10.39 -4.00
N TYR A 65 -17.33 -10.78 -2.73
CA TYR A 65 -17.44 -12.18 -2.31
C TYR A 65 -18.37 -12.33 -1.10
N ASP A 66 -19.27 -13.31 -1.23
CA ASP A 66 -20.04 -13.90 -0.14
C ASP A 66 -19.26 -15.10 0.40
N VAL A 67 -18.58 -14.94 1.52
CA VAL A 67 -17.76 -16.01 2.09
C VAL A 67 -18.54 -16.76 3.15
N ASN A 68 -18.60 -18.09 2.99
CA ASN A 68 -19.25 -19.01 3.92
C ASN A 68 -20.69 -18.58 4.26
N ASN A 69 -21.51 -18.41 3.24
CA ASN A 69 -22.93 -18.03 3.29
C ASN A 69 -23.24 -16.66 3.94
N CYS A 70 -22.25 -15.81 4.19
CA CYS A 70 -22.56 -14.43 4.53
C CYS A 70 -23.08 -13.73 3.28
N LYS A 71 -24.39 -13.53 3.19
CA LYS A 71 -25.03 -12.95 1.99
C LYS A 71 -24.99 -11.44 2.04
N GLU A 72 -24.83 -10.82 0.88
CA GLU A 72 -24.97 -9.36 0.75
C GLU A 72 -26.41 -8.90 1.04
N ASN A 73 -26.56 -7.64 1.43
CA ASN A 73 -27.87 -7.02 1.58
C ASN A 73 -28.52 -6.76 0.21
N SER A 74 -29.61 -7.45 -0.09
CA SER A 74 -30.30 -7.35 -1.38
C SER A 74 -30.79 -5.94 -1.75
N GLN A 75 -31.07 -5.07 -0.77
CA GLN A 75 -31.53 -3.70 -1.00
C GLN A 75 -30.37 -2.72 -1.17
N ASN A 76 -29.28 -2.97 -0.45
CA ASN A 76 -28.05 -2.19 -0.47
C ASN A 76 -26.87 -3.15 -0.60
N PRO A 77 -26.63 -3.70 -1.81
CA PRO A 77 -25.60 -4.71 -2.02
C PRO A 77 -24.22 -4.16 -1.74
N THR A 78 -23.33 -5.06 -1.31
CA THR A 78 -21.90 -4.76 -1.21
C THR A 78 -21.41 -4.24 -2.55
N GLY A 79 -20.49 -3.29 -2.54
CA GLY A 79 -19.94 -2.70 -3.76
C GLY A 79 -20.71 -1.50 -4.31
N LYS A 80 -21.92 -1.25 -3.85
CA LYS A 80 -22.73 -0.10 -4.27
C LYS A 80 -22.11 1.23 -3.82
N GLN A 81 -22.24 2.27 -4.64
CA GLN A 81 -21.90 3.63 -4.24
C GLN A 81 -22.75 4.07 -3.03
N PHE A 82 -22.09 4.64 -2.03
CA PHE A 82 -22.73 5.39 -0.97
C PHE A 82 -22.09 6.77 -0.89
N ALA A 83 -22.91 7.83 -0.93
CA ALA A 83 -22.53 9.24 -0.80
C ALA A 83 -21.08 9.62 -1.18
N GLY A 84 -20.90 10.16 -2.40
CA GLY A 84 -19.58 10.57 -2.88
C GLY A 84 -18.75 9.38 -3.36
N ASN A 85 -17.52 9.26 -2.87
CA ASN A 85 -16.58 8.24 -3.34
C ASN A 85 -16.58 6.93 -2.52
N TYR A 86 -17.46 6.82 -1.53
CA TYR A 86 -17.51 5.64 -0.67
C TYR A 86 -18.27 4.49 -1.31
N THR A 87 -17.87 3.29 -0.89
CA THR A 87 -18.42 2.02 -1.30
C THR A 87 -18.97 1.31 -0.07
N LEU A 88 -20.23 0.89 -0.16
CA LEU A 88 -20.88 0.11 0.88
C LEU A 88 -20.29 -1.31 0.92
N ILE A 89 -20.08 -1.83 2.12
CA ILE A 89 -19.83 -3.25 2.35
C ILE A 89 -20.69 -3.70 3.51
N GLY A 90 -21.55 -4.68 3.28
CA GLY A 90 -22.62 -4.98 4.22
C GLY A 90 -23.33 -6.27 3.90
N HIS A 91 -23.98 -6.83 4.91
CA HIS A 91 -24.62 -8.13 4.80
C HIS A 91 -26.09 -8.10 5.20
N GLU A 92 -26.79 -9.16 4.83
CA GLU A 92 -28.10 -9.52 5.34
C GLU A 92 -27.98 -10.93 5.91
N SER A 93 -28.13 -11.05 7.23
CA SER A 93 -28.03 -12.34 7.92
C SER A 93 -29.36 -12.68 8.58
N LEU A 94 -29.74 -13.96 8.52
CA LEU A 94 -30.86 -14.44 9.32
C LEU A 94 -30.49 -14.40 10.80
N LEU A 95 -31.45 -14.02 11.65
CA LEU A 95 -31.27 -13.84 13.10
C LEU A 95 -30.78 -15.10 13.83
N THR A 96 -30.84 -16.27 13.20
CA THR A 96 -30.65 -17.58 13.83
C THR A 96 -29.36 -18.31 13.44
N ASP A 97 -28.67 -17.88 12.38
CA ASP A 97 -27.52 -18.63 11.84
C ASP A 97 -26.20 -17.92 12.20
N ASP A 98 -25.09 -18.64 12.32
CA ASP A 98 -23.74 -18.08 12.59
C ASP A 98 -23.10 -17.35 11.38
N GLU A 99 -23.93 -16.91 10.44
CA GLU A 99 -23.52 -16.20 9.22
C GLU A 99 -23.05 -14.78 9.52
N CYS A 100 -22.07 -14.30 8.75
CA CYS A 100 -21.54 -12.93 8.85
C CYS A 100 -20.98 -12.55 10.22
N LEU A 101 -20.51 -13.55 10.98
CA LEU A 101 -20.04 -13.37 12.35
C LEU A 101 -18.54 -13.66 12.47
N VAL A 102 -17.82 -12.78 13.17
CA VAL A 102 -16.49 -13.06 13.70
C VAL A 102 -16.64 -14.00 14.89
N LYS A 103 -16.08 -15.20 14.80
CA LYS A 103 -16.14 -16.20 15.88
C LYS A 103 -14.95 -16.07 16.80
N GLN A 104 -15.18 -16.08 18.11
CA GLN A 104 -14.11 -16.23 19.08
C GLN A 104 -13.91 -17.71 19.40
N ASN A 105 -12.71 -18.23 19.16
CA ASN A 105 -12.34 -19.60 19.53
C ASN A 105 -10.89 -19.65 20.01
N ASP A 106 -10.62 -20.36 21.11
CA ASP A 106 -9.28 -20.50 21.71
C ASP A 106 -8.50 -19.17 21.86
N GLY A 107 -9.21 -18.10 22.23
CA GLY A 107 -8.63 -16.76 22.41
C GLY A 107 -8.29 -16.02 21.11
N LYS A 108 -8.60 -16.59 19.94
CA LYS A 108 -8.46 -15.96 18.63
C LYS A 108 -9.81 -15.50 18.08
N MET A 109 -9.80 -14.44 17.28
CA MET A 109 -10.96 -13.90 16.58
C MET A 109 -10.90 -14.33 15.11
N TYR A 110 -11.88 -15.09 14.64
CA TYR A 110 -11.89 -15.71 13.32
C TYR A 110 -12.91 -15.04 12.40
N TYR A 111 -12.46 -14.56 11.25
CA TYR A 111 -13.35 -14.24 10.13
C TYR A 111 -13.80 -15.55 9.47
N ASN A 112 -14.86 -16.14 10.04
CA ASN A 112 -15.38 -17.43 9.62
C ASN A 112 -16.41 -17.30 8.48
N SER A 113 -17.18 -16.22 8.46
CA SER A 113 -18.20 -15.90 7.47
C SER A 113 -18.25 -14.37 7.32
N MET A 114 -18.21 -13.86 6.09
CA MET A 114 -17.96 -12.43 5.84
C MET A 114 -18.33 -11.98 4.44
N GLN A 115 -18.55 -10.68 4.32
CA GLN A 115 -18.51 -9.97 3.05
C GLN A 115 -17.09 -9.53 2.78
N ALA A 116 -16.66 -9.56 1.52
CA ALA A 116 -15.34 -9.09 1.16
C ALA A 116 -15.33 -8.44 -0.23
N ILE A 117 -14.41 -7.50 -0.42
CA ILE A 117 -14.04 -6.96 -1.72
C ILE A 117 -12.55 -7.20 -1.94
N VAL A 118 -12.21 -7.80 -3.07
CA VAL A 118 -10.83 -8.02 -3.53
C VAL A 118 -10.57 -7.14 -4.73
N ILE A 119 -9.52 -6.32 -4.67
CA ILE A 119 -9.07 -5.46 -5.76
C ILE A 119 -7.71 -5.96 -6.23
N SER A 120 -7.60 -6.35 -7.50
CA SER A 120 -6.35 -6.87 -8.07
C SER A 120 -5.86 -5.98 -9.21
N ALA A 121 -4.55 -5.84 -9.34
CA ALA A 121 -3.88 -5.14 -10.43
C ALA A 121 -3.41 -6.13 -11.50
N ASN A 122 -3.52 -5.74 -12.78
CA ASN A 122 -3.13 -6.60 -13.89
C ASN A 122 -1.63 -6.49 -14.22
N GLY A 123 -0.77 -7.28 -13.56
CA GLY A 123 0.66 -7.32 -13.91
C GLY A 123 1.45 -6.09 -13.47
N TRP A 124 0.96 -5.38 -12.44
CA TRP A 124 1.64 -4.28 -11.77
C TRP A 124 1.29 -4.25 -10.29
N THR A 125 2.03 -3.47 -9.51
CA THR A 125 1.77 -3.25 -8.07
C THR A 125 1.49 -1.78 -7.79
N PHE A 126 0.60 -1.51 -6.82
CA PHE A 126 0.28 -0.18 -6.30
C PHE A 126 0.54 -0.11 -4.80
N GLN A 127 0.74 1.10 -4.28
CA GLN A 127 0.88 1.31 -2.84
C GLN A 127 -0.26 2.23 -2.37
N PRO A 128 -1.29 1.67 -1.71
CA PRO A 128 -2.31 2.49 -1.07
C PRO A 128 -1.69 3.34 0.04
N ILE A 129 -1.79 4.65 -0.11
CA ILE A 129 -1.32 5.60 0.91
C ILE A 129 -2.41 5.95 1.91
N ARG A 130 -3.68 5.80 1.52
CA ARG A 130 -4.84 5.99 2.39
C ARG A 130 -6.04 5.22 1.85
N ILE A 131 -6.70 4.53 2.76
CA ILE A 131 -8.04 3.95 2.62
C ILE A 131 -8.71 4.12 3.97
N ASP A 132 -9.88 4.75 4.01
CA ASP A 132 -10.67 4.86 5.23
C ASP A 132 -11.72 3.75 5.26
N LEU A 133 -11.81 3.11 6.42
CA LEU A 133 -12.82 2.14 6.79
C LEU A 133 -13.69 2.83 7.84
N ASP A 134 -14.89 3.21 7.41
CA ASP A 134 -15.75 4.17 8.09
C ASP A 134 -17.04 3.49 8.53
N ASP A 135 -17.68 4.07 9.54
CA ASP A 135 -18.89 3.55 10.14
C ASP A 135 -18.73 2.10 10.60
N ILE A 136 -17.66 1.82 11.36
CA ILE A 136 -17.49 0.55 12.08
C ILE A 136 -18.10 0.75 13.46
N ASP A 137 -19.41 0.60 13.58
CA ASP A 137 -20.13 1.14 14.73
C ASP A 137 -20.81 0.05 15.59
N ALA A 138 -21.69 0.50 16.48
CA ALA A 138 -22.60 -0.38 17.19
C ALA A 138 -23.99 0.25 17.27
N GLU A 139 -24.91 -0.21 16.42
CA GLU A 139 -26.27 0.32 16.43
C GLU A 139 -26.99 0.06 17.77
N PRO A 140 -27.68 1.06 18.34
CA PRO A 140 -28.36 0.92 19.62
C PRO A 140 -29.55 -0.06 19.54
N GLY A 141 -29.52 -1.07 20.42
CA GLY A 141 -30.68 -1.89 20.78
C GLY A 141 -31.29 -1.47 22.13
N VAL A 142 -32.31 -2.20 22.59
CA VAL A 142 -32.91 -1.97 23.93
C VAL A 142 -31.88 -2.16 25.05
N LEU A 143 -31.00 -3.17 24.88
CA LEU A 143 -29.79 -3.38 25.66
C LEU A 143 -28.56 -3.32 24.74
N SER A 144 -27.37 -3.10 25.30
CA SER A 144 -26.12 -3.14 24.54
C SER A 144 -25.82 -4.49 23.88
N SER A 145 -26.42 -5.58 24.39
CA SER A 145 -26.38 -6.91 23.80
C SER A 145 -27.36 -7.12 22.64
N ASP A 146 -28.22 -6.14 22.35
CA ASP A 146 -29.34 -6.30 21.42
C ASP A 146 -29.07 -5.70 20.04
N GLY A 147 -28.02 -4.89 19.90
CA GLY A 147 -27.60 -4.28 18.65
C GLY A 147 -26.42 -4.97 17.99
N TRP A 148 -26.01 -4.50 16.81
CA TRP A 148 -24.78 -4.97 16.17
C TRP A 148 -23.53 -4.46 16.88
N LYS A 149 -22.42 -5.16 16.69
CA LYS A 149 -21.09 -4.57 16.83
C LYS A 149 -20.28 -4.95 15.60
N GLU A 150 -19.72 -3.97 14.92
CA GLU A 150 -19.11 -4.18 13.62
C GLU A 150 -17.59 -4.36 13.66
N SER A 151 -17.06 -5.02 12.63
CA SER A 151 -15.62 -5.15 12.39
C SER A 151 -15.28 -5.02 10.92
N MET A 152 -14.09 -4.49 10.67
CA MET A 152 -13.45 -4.56 9.36
C MET A 152 -12.01 -5.01 9.47
N ALA A 153 -11.54 -5.73 8.46
CA ALA A 153 -10.13 -6.08 8.29
C ALA A 153 -9.67 -5.74 6.89
N ILE A 154 -8.38 -5.44 6.76
CA ILE A 154 -7.77 -5.05 5.49
C ILE A 154 -6.34 -5.53 5.42
N PHE A 155 -5.98 -6.12 4.30
CA PHE A 155 -4.62 -6.55 4.02
C PHE A 155 -4.35 -6.50 2.52
N GLY A 156 -3.09 -6.53 2.16
CA GLY A 156 -2.66 -6.63 0.77
C GLY A 156 -1.87 -7.90 0.53
N MET A 157 -1.66 -8.19 -0.74
CA MET A 157 -0.81 -9.27 -1.23
C MET A 157 0.26 -8.69 -2.14
N ARG A 158 1.43 -9.32 -2.11
CA ARG A 158 2.44 -9.19 -3.16
C ARG A 158 2.81 -10.60 -3.60
N GLY A 159 2.27 -11.04 -4.73
CA GLY A 159 2.32 -12.44 -5.14
C GLY A 159 1.65 -13.33 -4.09
N SER A 160 2.44 -14.20 -3.43
CA SER A 160 1.95 -15.10 -2.37
C SER A 160 2.13 -14.55 -0.95
N ASP A 161 2.70 -13.35 -0.79
CA ASP A 161 3.04 -12.81 0.52
C ASP A 161 1.99 -11.81 1.01
N ILE A 162 1.54 -11.98 2.26
CA ILE A 162 0.65 -11.00 2.91
C ILE A 162 1.45 -9.76 3.30
N VAL A 163 0.99 -8.61 2.83
CA VAL A 163 1.47 -7.29 3.22
C VAL A 163 0.48 -6.69 4.22
N ARG A 164 0.96 -6.38 5.42
CA ARG A 164 0.16 -5.77 6.49
C ARG A 164 0.14 -4.24 6.34
N PRO A 165 -1.03 -3.58 6.34
CA PRO A 165 -1.09 -2.13 6.44
C PRO A 165 -0.70 -1.65 7.84
N SER A 166 -0.31 -0.37 7.91
CA SER A 166 -0.36 0.41 9.14
C SER A 166 -1.80 0.88 9.34
N LEU A 167 -2.36 0.60 10.51
CA LEU A 167 -3.68 1.09 10.90
C LEU A 167 -3.54 2.32 11.81
N LYS A 168 -4.32 3.35 11.54
CA LYS A 168 -4.43 4.55 12.37
C LYS A 168 -5.86 4.71 12.84
N PHE A 169 -5.98 5.04 14.12
CA PHE A 169 -7.23 5.34 14.80
C PHE A 169 -7.18 6.78 15.29
N TYR A 170 -8.32 7.45 15.30
CA TYR A 170 -8.42 8.80 15.84
C TYR A 170 -8.33 8.77 17.38
N ASN A 171 -7.91 9.88 18.00
CA ASN A 171 -7.73 9.94 19.46
C ASN A 171 -8.99 9.64 20.28
N ARG A 172 -10.18 9.79 19.68
CA ARG A 172 -11.49 9.51 20.30
C ARG A 172 -12.15 8.26 19.72
N SER A 173 -11.38 7.43 19.01
CA SER A 173 -11.90 6.23 18.40
C SER A 173 -12.48 5.30 19.47
N LEU A 174 -13.65 4.76 19.18
CA LEU A 174 -14.30 3.67 19.92
C LEU A 174 -13.88 2.30 19.37
N LEU A 175 -12.99 2.31 18.37
CA LEU A 175 -12.43 1.12 17.77
C LEU A 175 -11.16 0.72 18.49
N VAL A 176 -10.90 -0.59 18.50
CA VAL A 176 -9.61 -1.14 18.89
C VAL A 176 -9.01 -1.93 17.73
N ALA A 177 -7.68 -1.89 17.62
CA ALA A 177 -6.96 -2.72 16.68
C ALA A 177 -7.05 -4.19 17.09
N GLN A 178 -7.28 -5.08 16.11
CA GLN A 178 -7.33 -6.51 16.33
C GLN A 178 -6.64 -7.24 15.18
N ASN A 179 -5.94 -8.32 15.50
CA ASN A 179 -5.53 -9.29 14.50
C ASN A 179 -6.59 -10.39 14.41
N TYR A 180 -7.11 -10.61 13.22
CA TYR A 180 -8.09 -11.66 12.96
C TYR A 180 -7.43 -12.83 12.24
N THR A 181 -7.89 -14.03 12.54
CA THR A 181 -7.47 -15.24 11.85
C THR A 181 -8.43 -15.53 10.70
N VAL A 182 -7.86 -15.80 9.53
CA VAL A 182 -8.59 -16.28 8.35
C VAL A 182 -8.02 -17.64 7.98
N ILE A 183 -8.91 -18.63 7.85
CA ILE A 183 -8.54 -20.00 7.48
C ILE A 183 -8.40 -20.12 5.96
N GLN A 184 -7.59 -21.10 5.54
CA GLN A 184 -7.33 -21.40 4.14
C GLN A 184 -8.58 -21.50 3.27
N SER A 185 -9.64 -22.19 3.72
CA SER A 185 -10.88 -22.36 2.94
C SER A 185 -11.59 -21.04 2.66
N ASN A 186 -11.47 -20.06 3.55
CA ASN A 186 -12.07 -18.74 3.36
C ASN A 186 -11.22 -17.89 2.41
N LEU A 187 -9.88 -17.98 2.51
CA LEU A 187 -8.97 -17.33 1.56
C LEU A 187 -9.13 -17.89 0.14
N GLN A 188 -9.36 -19.21 0.01
CA GLN A 188 -9.63 -19.84 -1.28
C GLN A 188 -10.94 -19.36 -1.90
N GLN A 189 -12.00 -19.12 -1.11
CA GLN A 189 -13.24 -18.51 -1.59
C GLN A 189 -13.01 -17.08 -2.12
N LEU A 190 -12.05 -16.34 -1.57
CA LEU A 190 -11.60 -15.04 -2.08
C LEU A 190 -10.70 -15.13 -3.33
N GLY A 191 -10.48 -16.33 -3.87
CA GLY A 191 -9.56 -16.56 -4.99
C GLY A 191 -8.08 -16.50 -4.63
N LEU A 192 -7.73 -16.54 -3.33
CA LEU A 192 -6.35 -16.45 -2.86
C LEU A 192 -5.77 -17.85 -2.59
N SER A 193 -4.63 -18.15 -3.19
CA SER A 193 -3.94 -19.44 -3.03
C SER A 193 -2.93 -19.40 -1.88
N LEU A 194 -3.45 -19.27 -0.65
CA LEU A 194 -2.70 -19.21 0.60
C LEU A 194 -2.91 -20.51 1.41
N ASN A 195 -1.83 -21.02 2.01
CA ASN A 195 -1.85 -22.28 2.77
C ASN A 195 -1.91 -22.01 4.27
N GLY A 196 -2.84 -22.68 4.97
CA GLY A 196 -2.96 -22.60 6.43
C GLY A 196 -3.78 -21.41 6.94
N GLU A 197 -3.61 -21.10 8.23
CA GLU A 197 -4.23 -19.94 8.88
C GLU A 197 -3.34 -18.71 8.73
N HIS A 198 -3.96 -17.56 8.45
CA HIS A 198 -3.26 -16.28 8.36
C HIS A 198 -3.87 -15.25 9.29
N MET A 199 -3.01 -14.47 9.94
CA MET A 199 -3.44 -13.32 10.74
C MET A 199 -3.44 -12.05 9.89
N VAL A 200 -4.55 -11.33 9.87
CA VAL A 200 -4.71 -10.06 9.15
C VAL A 200 -5.09 -8.94 10.12
N PRO A 201 -4.62 -7.71 9.91
CA PRO A 201 -4.96 -6.58 10.78
C PRO A 201 -6.35 -6.03 10.44
N GLY A 202 -7.03 -5.55 11.47
CA GLY A 202 -8.30 -4.84 11.35
C GLY A 202 -8.63 -4.08 12.62
N GLY A 203 -9.89 -3.69 12.72
CA GLY A 203 -10.46 -3.04 13.89
C GLY A 203 -11.89 -3.48 14.13
N HIS A 204 -12.36 -3.30 15.35
CA HIS A 204 -13.76 -3.45 15.71
C HIS A 204 -14.19 -2.44 16.74
N TYR A 205 -15.51 -2.23 16.80
CA TYR A 205 -16.14 -1.46 17.84
C TYR A 205 -16.02 -2.15 19.21
N ALA A 206 -15.37 -1.48 20.16
CA ALA A 206 -15.06 -2.04 21.48
C ALA A 206 -15.75 -1.34 22.65
N SER A 207 -16.50 -0.27 22.40
CA SER A 207 -17.21 0.45 23.46
C SER A 207 -18.44 -0.34 23.96
N ASP A 208 -18.81 -0.07 25.21
CA ASP A 208 -20.09 -0.49 25.81
C ASP A 208 -21.22 0.50 25.50
N GLU A 209 -20.88 1.73 25.11
CA GLU A 209 -21.81 2.70 24.56
C GLU A 209 -22.25 2.22 23.16
N MET A 210 -23.55 2.10 22.89
CA MET A 210 -24.04 1.82 21.54
C MET A 210 -24.21 3.15 20.79
N VAL A 211 -23.37 3.38 19.80
CA VAL A 211 -23.35 4.62 19.02
C VAL A 211 -23.53 4.26 17.57
N ASN A 212 -24.57 4.83 16.95
CA ASN A 212 -24.65 4.91 15.50
C ASN A 212 -23.86 6.14 15.05
N CYS A 213 -22.72 5.91 14.41
CA CYS A 213 -21.80 6.98 14.06
C CYS A 213 -22.27 7.68 12.78
N PRO A 214 -22.20 9.02 12.69
CA PRO A 214 -22.56 9.69 11.46
C PRO A 214 -21.52 9.39 10.37
N PHE A 215 -21.90 8.66 9.33
CA PHE A 215 -21.03 8.41 8.18
C PHE A 215 -20.54 9.68 7.44
N GLY A 216 -19.32 9.62 6.88
CA GLY A 216 -18.89 10.42 5.72
C GLY A 216 -18.69 11.92 5.93
N LYS A 217 -18.98 12.43 7.13
CA LYS A 217 -18.67 13.81 7.50
C LYS A 217 -17.27 13.82 8.10
N ASP A 218 -16.38 14.70 7.67
CA ASP A 218 -15.12 14.93 8.41
C ASP A 218 -15.44 15.75 9.67
N ASN A 219 -15.99 15.08 10.68
CA ASN A 219 -16.33 15.67 11.96
C ASN A 219 -15.94 14.72 13.10
N LYS A 220 -15.89 15.27 14.31
CA LYS A 220 -15.40 14.54 15.48
C LYS A 220 -16.23 13.31 15.87
N GLU A 221 -17.49 13.21 15.43
CA GLU A 221 -18.36 12.08 15.76
C GLU A 221 -18.14 10.90 14.80
N SER A 222 -17.95 11.15 13.50
CA SER A 222 -17.62 10.09 12.53
C SER A 222 -16.25 9.47 12.80
N GLU A 223 -15.27 10.31 13.17
CA GLU A 223 -13.90 9.90 13.52
C GLU A 223 -13.86 8.84 14.63
N ARG A 224 -14.92 8.76 15.46
CA ARG A 224 -15.02 7.77 16.54
C ARG A 224 -15.14 6.33 15.99
N CYS A 225 -15.78 6.14 14.84
CA CYS A 225 -16.03 4.84 14.22
C CYS A 225 -15.25 4.62 12.92
N ARG A 226 -14.19 5.41 12.70
CA ARG A 226 -13.34 5.33 11.51
C ARG A 226 -11.94 4.83 11.85
N MET A 227 -11.39 3.98 10.98
CA MET A 227 -9.96 3.70 10.94
C MET A 227 -9.39 3.96 9.55
N THR A 228 -8.12 4.36 9.48
CA THR A 228 -7.40 4.59 8.22
C THR A 228 -6.30 3.56 8.06
N ALA A 229 -6.22 2.94 6.89
CA ALA A 229 -5.15 2.03 6.50
C ALA A 229 -4.19 2.68 5.49
N SER A 230 -2.88 2.45 5.68
CA SER A 230 -1.85 2.81 4.71
C SER A 230 -0.80 1.72 4.57
N PHE A 231 -0.29 1.50 3.37
CA PHE A 231 0.71 0.48 3.09
C PHE A 231 2.08 1.10 2.93
N ASN A 232 3.10 0.47 3.51
CA ASN A 232 4.50 0.88 3.38
C ASN A 232 5.24 0.09 2.29
N LEU A 233 4.61 -0.95 1.74
CA LEU A 233 5.11 -1.78 0.66
C LEU A 233 4.06 -1.83 -0.46
N PRO A 234 4.48 -1.92 -1.73
CA PRO A 234 3.56 -2.10 -2.84
C PRO A 234 2.90 -3.48 -2.81
N ILE A 235 1.67 -3.54 -3.30
CA ILE A 235 0.78 -4.71 -3.36
C ILE A 235 0.22 -4.88 -4.77
N ASP A 236 -0.07 -6.11 -5.18
CA ASP A 236 -0.80 -6.41 -6.44
C ASP A 236 -2.26 -6.75 -6.19
N THR A 237 -2.62 -7.16 -4.97
CA THR A 237 -4.00 -7.36 -4.54
C THR A 237 -4.26 -6.69 -3.19
N LEU A 238 -5.41 -6.03 -3.06
CA LEU A 238 -5.95 -5.48 -1.82
C LEU A 238 -7.20 -6.27 -1.45
N VAL A 239 -7.39 -6.57 -0.17
CA VAL A 239 -8.54 -7.29 0.36
C VAL A 239 -9.13 -6.50 1.52
N VAL A 240 -10.42 -6.20 1.45
CA VAL A 240 -11.21 -5.60 2.54
C VAL A 240 -12.29 -6.59 2.94
N MET A 241 -12.45 -6.84 4.23
CA MET A 241 -13.41 -7.81 4.77
C MET A 241 -14.26 -7.15 5.86
N TYR A 242 -15.51 -7.56 5.93
CA TYR A 242 -16.53 -7.05 6.86
C TYR A 242 -17.37 -8.19 7.42
N ALA A 243 -17.60 -8.12 8.73
CA ALA A 243 -18.50 -9.00 9.48
C ALA A 243 -18.83 -8.32 10.82
N VAL A 244 -19.85 -8.80 11.51
CA VAL A 244 -20.17 -8.35 12.87
C VAL A 244 -19.51 -9.25 13.92
N LEU A 245 -19.28 -8.73 15.12
CA LEU A 245 -18.89 -9.50 16.31
C LEU A 245 -20.12 -9.90 17.12
N GLN A 246 -21.18 -9.12 17.01
CA GLN A 246 -22.43 -9.30 17.72
C GLN A 246 -23.56 -9.03 16.74
N LYS A 247 -24.55 -9.92 16.69
CA LYS A 247 -25.77 -9.70 15.91
C LYS A 247 -26.77 -8.88 16.71
N SER A 248 -27.51 -8.04 16.01
CA SER A 248 -28.73 -7.43 16.51
C SER A 248 -29.81 -8.49 16.66
N LYS A 249 -30.66 -8.29 17.66
CA LYS A 249 -31.85 -9.13 17.87
C LYS A 249 -33.05 -8.66 17.04
N THR A 250 -33.01 -7.43 16.54
CA THR A 250 -34.16 -6.77 15.91
C THR A 250 -33.95 -6.42 14.45
N GLU A 251 -32.70 -6.19 14.05
CA GLU A 251 -32.36 -5.89 12.67
C GLU A 251 -31.70 -7.13 12.03
N THR A 252 -31.73 -7.25 10.70
CA THR A 252 -31.09 -8.36 9.95
C THR A 252 -29.92 -7.91 9.09
N ARG A 253 -29.69 -6.59 9.01
CA ARG A 253 -28.76 -5.95 8.08
C ARG A 253 -27.82 -5.04 8.82
N ALA A 254 -26.56 -5.10 8.45
CA ALA A 254 -25.51 -4.22 8.95
C ALA A 254 -24.58 -3.88 7.78
N ALA A 255 -24.00 -2.69 7.80
CA ALA A 255 -23.13 -2.22 6.74
C ALA A 255 -22.17 -1.16 7.24
N SER A 256 -20.94 -1.21 6.74
CA SER A 256 -19.94 -0.17 6.89
C SER A 256 -19.52 0.35 5.51
N PHE A 257 -18.58 1.29 5.49
CA PHE A 257 -18.18 1.95 4.24
C PHE A 257 -16.66 1.97 4.04
N ILE A 258 -16.26 1.89 2.79
CA ILE A 258 -14.87 1.95 2.35
C ILE A 258 -14.72 3.19 1.48
N SER A 259 -13.76 4.06 1.76
CA SER A 259 -13.44 5.20 0.87
C SER A 259 -12.87 4.72 -0.48
N GLU A 260 -12.62 5.64 -1.39
CA GLU A 260 -11.73 5.38 -2.51
C GLU A 260 -10.33 4.92 -2.03
N VAL A 261 -9.66 4.12 -2.86
CA VAL A 261 -8.26 3.80 -2.65
C VAL A 261 -7.43 4.94 -3.19
N ILE A 262 -6.70 5.63 -2.30
CA ILE A 262 -5.76 6.67 -2.69
C ILE A 262 -4.39 6.02 -2.86
N VAL A 263 -3.80 6.16 -4.03
CA VAL A 263 -2.44 5.72 -4.32
C VAL A 263 -1.58 6.90 -4.72
N ASN A 264 -0.28 6.82 -4.42
CA ASN A 264 0.67 7.70 -5.07
C ASN A 264 0.66 7.39 -6.57
N CYS A 265 0.79 8.43 -7.41
CA CYS A 265 1.08 8.27 -8.83
C CYS A 265 2.46 7.64 -9.08
N GLY A 266 3.07 6.98 -8.09
CA GLY A 266 4.39 6.34 -8.06
C GLY A 266 5.48 7.16 -8.72
N CYS A 267 6.56 6.49 -9.12
CA CYS A 267 7.45 7.09 -10.10
C CYS A 267 7.79 6.12 -11.21
N ARG A 268 7.68 6.58 -12.45
CA ARG A 268 8.04 5.75 -13.60
C ARG A 268 9.54 5.79 -13.82
N CYS A 269 10.04 4.82 -14.56
CA CYS A 269 11.43 4.46 -14.71
C CYS A 269 11.84 4.83 -16.12
N SER A 270 12.81 5.74 -16.18
CA SER A 270 13.58 6.00 -17.39
C SER A 270 14.99 5.46 -17.17
N GLN A 271 15.52 4.77 -18.17
CA GLN A 271 16.95 4.49 -18.23
C GLN A 271 17.64 5.74 -18.76
N ILE A 272 18.62 6.23 -18.00
CA ILE A 272 19.53 7.26 -18.49
C ILE A 272 20.87 6.60 -18.75
N ASP A 273 21.35 6.72 -19.98
CA ASP A 273 22.74 6.49 -20.32
C ASP A 273 23.57 7.67 -19.80
N VAL A 274 24.23 7.45 -18.67
CA VAL A 274 25.06 8.46 -17.99
C VAL A 274 26.55 8.37 -18.38
N GLY A 275 26.91 7.54 -19.35
CA GLY A 275 28.31 7.25 -19.68
C GLY A 275 29.04 6.53 -18.54
N SER A 276 30.38 6.51 -18.58
CA SER A 276 31.18 5.96 -17.48
C SER A 276 31.13 6.90 -16.27
N ARG A 277 30.75 6.35 -15.12
CA ARG A 277 30.75 7.07 -13.84
C ARG A 277 31.60 6.35 -12.81
N LYS A 278 32.15 7.11 -11.87
CA LYS A 278 32.91 6.57 -10.75
C LYS A 278 31.98 6.38 -9.54
N LEU A 279 31.95 5.17 -8.99
CA LEU A 279 31.21 4.77 -7.80
C LEU A 279 32.20 4.41 -6.69
N LEU A 280 31.82 4.64 -5.45
CA LEU A 280 32.59 4.19 -4.29
C LEU A 280 31.96 2.91 -3.73
N ALA A 281 32.80 1.90 -3.50
CA ALA A 281 32.42 0.67 -2.83
C ALA A 281 33.32 0.47 -1.59
N PRO A 282 32.76 0.02 -0.45
CA PRO A 282 33.56 -0.23 0.75
C PRO A 282 34.55 -1.36 0.49
N ILE A 283 35.74 -1.25 1.06
CA ILE A 283 36.74 -2.33 1.03
C ILE A 283 36.37 -3.36 2.11
N PRO A 284 36.13 -4.63 1.77
CA PRO A 284 35.78 -5.64 2.76
C PRO A 284 36.84 -5.75 3.86
N GLY A 285 36.42 -5.63 5.12
CA GLY A 285 37.31 -5.76 6.29
C GLY A 285 38.12 -4.52 6.64
N VAL A 286 37.89 -3.37 5.96
CA VAL A 286 38.56 -2.09 6.28
C VAL A 286 37.51 -1.00 6.47
N ASP A 287 37.21 -0.69 7.73
CA ASP A 287 36.22 0.32 8.08
C ASP A 287 36.68 1.73 7.67
N GLY A 288 35.78 2.48 7.04
CA GLY A 288 36.04 3.86 6.62
C GLY A 288 36.88 3.99 5.34
N GLU A 289 37.22 2.90 4.66
CA GLU A 289 37.90 2.92 3.36
C GLU A 289 37.03 2.40 2.23
N CYS A 290 37.12 3.09 1.10
CA CYS A 290 36.44 2.72 -0.14
C CYS A 290 37.42 2.63 -1.29
N VAL A 291 37.04 1.87 -2.32
CA VAL A 291 37.69 1.86 -3.61
C VAL A 291 36.76 2.48 -4.66
N GLN A 292 37.33 3.36 -5.48
CA GLN A 292 36.65 3.95 -6.61
C GLN A 292 36.61 2.97 -7.78
N LYS A 293 35.41 2.65 -8.24
CA LYS A 293 35.16 1.75 -9.37
C LYS A 293 34.45 2.50 -10.49
N GLU A 294 34.85 2.26 -11.73
CA GLU A 294 34.06 2.71 -12.87
C GLU A 294 32.87 1.78 -13.09
N SER A 295 31.73 2.40 -13.42
CA SER A 295 30.50 1.72 -13.79
C SER A 295 30.00 2.34 -15.07
N THR A 296 29.77 1.50 -16.07
CA THR A 296 29.07 1.82 -17.32
C THR A 296 27.61 1.34 -17.29
N ALA A 297 27.17 0.71 -16.19
CA ALA A 297 25.81 0.23 -16.06
C ALA A 297 24.80 1.40 -16.16
N PRO A 298 23.76 1.27 -17.01
CA PRO A 298 22.73 2.29 -17.16
C PRO A 298 22.05 2.57 -15.82
N ARG A 299 21.69 3.83 -15.58
CA ARG A 299 21.01 4.24 -14.35
C ARG A 299 19.52 4.28 -14.61
N THR A 300 18.77 3.57 -13.80
CA THR A 300 17.33 3.79 -13.70
C THR A 300 17.08 5.00 -12.82
N VAL A 301 16.30 5.96 -13.30
CA VAL A 301 15.82 7.09 -12.52
C VAL A 301 14.31 7.11 -12.47
N CYS A 302 13.81 7.83 -11.48
CA CYS A 302 12.44 8.26 -11.40
C CYS A 302 12.17 9.38 -12.42
N ASP A 303 11.26 9.15 -13.36
CA ASP A 303 10.79 10.05 -14.41
C ASP A 303 9.29 9.83 -14.60
N VAL A 304 8.48 10.88 -14.45
CA VAL A 304 7.01 10.80 -14.60
C VAL A 304 6.58 10.43 -16.03
N LEU A 305 7.44 10.63 -17.02
CA LEU A 305 7.23 10.23 -18.42
C LEU A 305 7.84 8.86 -18.77
N GLY A 306 8.50 8.18 -17.84
CA GLY A 306 9.12 6.87 -18.09
C GLY A 306 8.08 5.78 -18.35
N SER A 307 8.44 4.71 -19.08
CA SER A 307 7.47 3.70 -19.54
C SER A 307 7.27 2.51 -18.58
N THR A 308 8.04 2.41 -17.51
CA THR A 308 7.99 1.29 -16.54
C THR A 308 7.88 1.82 -15.10
N TRP A 309 7.35 1.09 -14.12
CA TRP A 309 7.36 1.60 -12.73
C TRP A 309 8.70 1.33 -12.03
N CYS A 310 9.06 2.21 -11.12
CA CYS A 310 10.23 2.06 -10.27
C CYS A 310 9.91 1.55 -8.87
N THR A 311 10.73 0.63 -8.39
CA THR A 311 10.96 0.46 -6.95
C THR A 311 12.13 1.31 -6.50
N LYS A 312 12.01 1.87 -5.30
CA LYS A 312 13.07 2.57 -4.59
C LYS A 312 13.46 1.74 -3.37
N ALA A 313 14.71 1.26 -3.32
CA ALA A 313 15.26 0.57 -2.15
C ALA A 313 16.26 1.48 -1.44
N GLU A 314 16.21 1.55 -0.11
CA GLU A 314 17.28 2.17 0.68
C GLU A 314 18.54 1.29 0.59
N ILE A 315 19.66 1.90 0.23
CA ILE A 315 20.96 1.24 0.15
C ILE A 315 21.98 2.05 0.95
N ALA A 316 23.09 1.41 1.33
CA ALA A 316 24.25 2.16 1.81
C ALA A 316 24.85 2.94 0.62
N SER A 317 25.00 4.25 0.80
CA SER A 317 25.82 5.09 -0.08
C SER A 317 27.16 5.38 0.58
N TYR A 318 28.17 5.69 -0.21
CA TYR A 318 29.49 6.03 0.27
C TYR A 318 29.98 7.30 -0.41
N THR A 319 30.46 8.24 0.38
CA THR A 319 31.01 9.52 -0.08
C THR A 319 32.47 9.60 0.33
N ALA A 320 33.35 10.04 -0.57
CA ALA A 320 34.75 10.25 -0.24
C ALA A 320 34.87 11.35 0.83
N SER A 321 35.64 11.08 1.88
CA SER A 321 35.92 12.03 2.96
C SER A 321 37.37 12.54 2.94
N GLY A 322 38.18 12.08 1.98
CA GLY A 322 39.57 12.49 1.80
C GLY A 322 40.05 12.27 0.37
N GLU A 323 41.35 12.51 0.14
CA GLU A 323 41.96 12.36 -1.18
C GLU A 323 41.95 10.90 -1.67
N THR A 324 41.74 10.73 -2.98
CA THR A 324 41.86 9.45 -3.65
C THR A 324 43.32 9.17 -4.00
N LEU A 325 43.83 8.05 -3.51
CA LEU A 325 45.16 7.55 -3.81
C LEU A 325 45.27 7.08 -5.27
N PRO A 326 46.49 6.98 -5.84
CA PRO A 326 46.69 6.52 -7.22
C PRO A 326 46.12 5.12 -7.53
N ASN A 327 45.95 4.28 -6.52
CA ASN A 327 45.34 2.95 -6.64
C ASN A 327 43.79 2.98 -6.60
N GLY A 328 43.18 4.17 -6.49
CA GLY A 328 41.73 4.35 -6.42
C GLY A 328 41.13 4.24 -5.02
N ASN A 329 41.93 4.01 -3.97
CA ASN A 329 41.45 3.96 -2.60
C ASN A 329 41.27 5.36 -2.02
N CYS A 330 40.25 5.56 -1.19
CA CYS A 330 40.07 6.80 -0.44
C CYS A 330 39.38 6.54 0.91
N PRO A 331 39.60 7.41 1.91
CA PRO A 331 38.71 7.49 3.07
C PRO A 331 37.28 7.79 2.61
N CYS A 332 36.29 7.15 3.22
CA CYS A 332 34.89 7.37 2.91
C CYS A 332 33.97 7.27 4.12
N THR A 333 32.84 7.97 4.06
CA THR A 333 31.78 7.90 5.06
C THR A 333 30.57 7.18 4.49
N LYS A 334 30.01 6.26 5.29
CA LYS A 334 28.76 5.57 4.99
C LYS A 334 27.58 6.50 5.22
N GLY A 335 26.74 6.64 4.21
CA GLY A 335 25.49 7.38 4.26
C GLY A 335 24.29 6.52 3.88
N LYS A 336 23.13 7.16 3.86
CA LYS A 336 21.90 6.62 3.29
C LYS A 336 21.83 7.00 1.82
N GLY A 337 21.56 6.03 0.97
CA GLY A 337 21.31 6.21 -0.46
C GLY A 337 20.05 5.50 -0.88
N HIS A 338 19.67 5.70 -2.14
CA HIS A 338 18.56 4.98 -2.74
C HIS A 338 18.99 4.39 -4.07
N ARG A 339 18.62 3.13 -4.29
CA ARG A 339 18.66 2.50 -5.61
C ARG A 339 17.25 2.55 -6.17
N VAL A 340 17.15 3.06 -7.39
CA VAL A 340 15.94 2.96 -8.20
C VAL A 340 16.14 1.78 -9.15
N SER A 341 15.18 0.88 -9.22
CA SER A 341 15.15 -0.27 -10.12
C SER A 341 13.79 -0.38 -10.77
N VAL A 342 13.74 -0.95 -11.97
CA VAL A 342 12.48 -1.32 -12.61
C VAL A 342 11.81 -2.39 -11.74
N ASP A 343 10.58 -2.14 -11.29
CA ASP A 343 9.88 -2.98 -10.30
C ASP A 343 9.42 -4.32 -10.88
N SER A 344 9.11 -4.32 -12.18
CA SER A 344 8.92 -5.46 -13.08
C SER A 344 8.49 -4.85 -14.42
N PRO A 345 8.82 -5.43 -15.60
CA PRO A 345 8.08 -5.07 -16.80
C PRO A 345 6.59 -5.31 -16.53
N PHE A 346 5.74 -4.33 -16.83
CA PHE A 346 4.29 -4.53 -16.87
C PHE A 346 4.03 -5.68 -17.84
N GLN A 347 3.53 -6.79 -17.32
CA GLN A 347 3.16 -7.97 -18.11
C GLN A 347 1.67 -8.20 -17.89
N PRO A 348 0.80 -7.49 -18.64
CA PRO A 348 -0.63 -7.67 -18.49
C PRO A 348 -0.98 -9.11 -18.85
N ARG A 349 -1.85 -9.70 -18.04
CA ARG A 349 -2.42 -11.00 -18.31
C ARG A 349 -3.61 -10.84 -19.24
N ASN A 350 -3.64 -11.61 -20.32
CA ASN A 350 -4.71 -11.58 -21.31
C ASN A 350 -6.05 -12.15 -20.78
N ASP A 351 -6.01 -12.93 -19.71
CA ASP A 351 -7.17 -13.57 -19.06
C ASP A 351 -7.74 -12.76 -17.88
N PHE A 352 -7.23 -11.55 -17.64
CA PHE A 352 -7.64 -10.71 -16.50
C PHE A 352 -9.15 -10.37 -16.52
N ILE A 353 -9.69 -10.21 -17.72
CA ILE A 353 -11.12 -9.99 -17.98
C ILE A 353 -11.93 -11.29 -17.81
N LEU A 354 -11.34 -12.45 -18.12
CA LEU A 354 -12.04 -13.74 -18.27
C LEU A 354 -12.23 -14.50 -16.94
N ASN A 355 -11.48 -14.17 -15.89
CA ASN A 355 -11.64 -14.81 -14.57
C ASN A 355 -12.77 -14.15 -13.75
N THR A 356 -14.02 -14.23 -14.25
CA THR A 356 -15.21 -14.13 -13.40
C THR A 356 -15.51 -15.53 -12.89
N VAL A 357 -15.17 -15.79 -11.62
CA VAL A 357 -15.69 -16.96 -10.91
C VAL A 357 -17.11 -16.65 -10.47
#